data_AF-A0A1X0NI51-F1
#
_entry.id   AF-A0A1X0NI51-F1
#
_cell.length_a   1.000
_cell.length_b   1.000
_cell.length_c   1.000
_cell.angle_alpha   90.00
_cell.angle_beta   90.00
_cell.angle_gamma   90.00
#
_symmetry.space_group_name_H-M   'P 1'
#
loop_
_entity.id
_entity.type
_entity.pdbx_description
1 polymer ?
#
loop_
_entity_poly.entity_id
_entity_poly.type
_entity_poly.pdbx_seq_one_letter_code
_entity_poly.pdbx_strand_id
1 'polypeptide(L)'
;MTLYRDNCALVPPQYPRREAQEAENHRAMSALFELIENAIATAENYVMYTEGRLLPLAERGTDLVNAECELNERYRHEAPCGWTEERVMEHCDQHVTRDEIAEIIAKPPIDITGVQSILRTFQDAPTQLPRGRFLLMRENLTALKPHQPPDINRDLSDIIGALYEIQYVDLMAELREELSELDVERDKAQEKLDEAISAHERAVAGGDVVEVERAHRQLIAARYEFVAVAAKRMQRILGDDIVAQEMGFAAQMDALQQDAEKAVEHFADALRSRRNDIRDDIRNCDKKRIEEDGNHQKCLDAYRTSEKESDAELRRIVKKKQSLVDELLQKARELRSLMERQKSVVEAHVRAKRAEELRVTTYNEFVDMEEQQKRRLLQCLEYFDRLESLVPNLQAYIDDMITRMPRKGLREAMEKLNDIEAGDFMDAYSKFVSCCSDLTVKKLHRLDTLERQARLMEHNRNSSMESLDPNMNNYRVELEDLIEQMKGVSGVINALNATQDAGEQLFQSVEEGVRAKYERAAEPFVHPLQECGLRSVEERGRFVDRSMRYVEDEERKVQEKKNVLRRMRQAVEEDEAATELALRSSPAAQEY
;
A
#
# COMPACT_ATOMS: atom_id res chain seq x y z
N MET A 1 19.66 -38.80 18.47
CA MET A 1 18.76 -37.63 18.50
C MET A 1 17.42 -38.02 17.88
N THR A 2 16.59 -38.75 18.61
CA THR A 2 15.29 -39.28 18.14
C THR A 2 14.28 -39.33 19.30
N LEU A 3 14.36 -38.37 20.24
CA LEU A 3 13.53 -38.37 21.47
C LEU A 3 12.60 -37.16 21.61
N TYR A 4 12.53 -36.27 20.61
CA TYR A 4 11.69 -35.06 20.67
C TYR A 4 10.56 -34.99 19.63
N ARG A 5 10.45 -35.98 18.73
CA ARG A 5 9.34 -36.04 17.74
C ARG A 5 8.12 -36.83 18.19
N ASP A 6 8.19 -37.54 19.32
CA ASP A 6 7.09 -38.38 19.82
C ASP A 6 6.11 -37.64 20.75
N ASN A 7 6.38 -36.37 21.10
CA ASN A 7 5.54 -35.60 22.04
C ASN A 7 4.32 -34.90 21.40
N CYS A 8 4.02 -35.14 20.11
CA CYS A 8 2.93 -34.46 19.40
C CYS A 8 1.88 -35.40 18.79
N ALA A 9 2.05 -36.71 18.89
CA ALA A 9 1.05 -37.68 18.43
C ALA A 9 0.32 -38.28 19.64
N LEU A 10 -0.99 -38.54 19.49
CA LEU A 10 -1.72 -39.34 20.48
C LEU A 10 -1.09 -40.73 20.53
N VAL A 11 -0.69 -41.18 21.72
CA VAL A 11 -0.04 -42.49 21.87
C VAL A 11 -1.11 -43.54 22.11
N PRO A 12 -1.29 -44.52 21.20
CA PRO A 12 -2.27 -45.59 21.41
C PRO A 12 -1.92 -46.41 22.65
N PRO A 13 -2.90 -46.83 23.47
CA PRO A 13 -2.65 -47.71 24.60
C PRO A 13 -2.09 -49.06 24.12
N GLN A 14 -1.06 -49.55 24.82
CA GLN A 14 -0.45 -50.85 24.51
C GLN A 14 -1.10 -51.94 25.36
N TYR A 15 -1.54 -53.02 24.72
CA TYR A 15 -2.16 -54.18 25.37
C TYR A 15 -1.24 -55.42 25.30
N PRO A 16 -0.17 -55.50 26.10
CA PRO A 16 0.88 -56.52 25.98
C PRO A 16 0.41 -57.96 26.27
N ARG A 17 -0.83 -58.17 26.71
CA ARG A 17 -1.40 -59.50 27.04
C ARG A 17 -2.55 -59.93 26.12
N ARG A 18 -2.87 -59.14 25.08
CA ARG A 18 -4.02 -59.37 24.20
C ARG A 18 -4.06 -60.78 23.60
N GLU A 19 -2.93 -61.23 23.03
CA GLU A 19 -2.84 -62.55 22.39
C GLU A 19 -2.99 -63.71 23.41
N ALA A 20 -2.52 -63.52 24.64
CA ALA A 20 -2.66 -64.50 25.71
C ALA A 20 -4.13 -64.59 26.19
N GLN A 21 -4.82 -63.44 26.29
CA GLN A 21 -6.23 -63.35 26.67
C GLN A 21 -7.14 -63.97 25.59
N GLU A 22 -6.88 -63.69 24.31
CA GLU A 22 -7.63 -64.27 23.18
C GLU A 22 -7.47 -65.79 23.13
N ALA A 23 -6.26 -66.31 23.38
CA ALA A 23 -6.01 -67.75 23.44
C ALA A 23 -6.71 -68.43 24.63
N GLU A 24 -6.76 -67.78 25.80
CA GLU A 24 -7.41 -68.31 27.00
C GLU A 24 -8.94 -68.31 26.85
N ASN A 25 -9.50 -67.24 26.28
CA ASN A 25 -10.91 -67.16 25.91
C ASN A 25 -11.29 -68.24 24.89
N HIS A 26 -10.43 -68.49 23.91
CA HIS A 26 -10.68 -69.52 22.91
C HIS A 26 -10.69 -70.93 23.53
N ARG A 27 -9.74 -71.22 24.44
CA ARG A 27 -9.70 -72.49 25.21
C ARG A 27 -10.95 -72.66 26.09
N ALA A 28 -11.36 -71.62 26.80
CA ALA A 28 -12.54 -71.66 27.66
C ALA A 28 -13.83 -71.90 26.86
N MET A 29 -13.97 -71.27 25.68
CA MET A 29 -15.11 -71.50 24.78
C MET A 29 -15.12 -72.92 24.20
N SER A 30 -13.97 -73.43 23.76
CA SER A 30 -13.85 -74.80 23.23
C SER A 30 -14.15 -75.86 24.29
N ALA A 31 -13.67 -75.68 25.52
CA ALA A 31 -13.98 -76.57 26.64
C ALA A 31 -15.48 -76.58 27.00
N LEU A 32 -16.16 -75.43 26.89
CA LEU A 32 -17.60 -75.32 27.08
C LEU A 32 -18.40 -76.12 26.04
N PHE A 33 -18.01 -76.05 24.77
CA PHE A 33 -18.67 -76.81 23.70
C PHE A 33 -18.41 -78.33 23.82
N GLU A 34 -17.19 -78.74 24.15
CA GLU A 34 -16.86 -80.16 24.40
C GLU A 34 -17.62 -80.74 25.60
N LEU A 35 -17.83 -79.97 26.67
CA LEU A 35 -18.60 -80.42 27.83
C LEU A 35 -20.09 -80.60 27.53
N ILE A 36 -20.66 -79.82 26.60
CA ILE A 36 -22.06 -79.94 26.18
C ILE A 36 -22.27 -81.21 25.35
N GLU A 37 -21.35 -81.52 24.44
CA GLU A 37 -21.40 -82.77 23.66
C GLU A 37 -21.20 -84.00 24.53
N ASN A 38 -20.30 -83.93 25.52
CA ASN A 38 -20.11 -84.99 26.51
C ASN A 38 -21.33 -85.15 27.43
N ALA A 39 -22.02 -84.07 27.81
CA ALA A 39 -23.22 -84.12 28.65
C ALA A 39 -24.41 -84.82 27.96
N ILE A 40 -24.57 -84.66 26.64
CA ILE A 40 -25.58 -85.36 25.82
C ILE A 40 -25.32 -86.88 25.85
N ALA A 41 -24.05 -87.29 25.71
CA ALA A 41 -23.64 -88.69 25.80
C ALA A 41 -23.75 -89.29 27.21
N THR A 42 -23.68 -88.46 28.25
CA THR A 42 -23.77 -88.91 29.66
C THR A 42 -25.23 -89.11 30.12
N ALA A 43 -26.18 -88.35 29.56
CA ALA A 43 -27.61 -88.50 29.84
C ALA A 43 -28.17 -89.87 29.42
N GLU A 44 -27.61 -90.47 28.37
CA GLU A 44 -27.95 -91.83 27.91
C GLU A 44 -27.47 -92.92 28.88
N ASN A 45 -26.36 -92.68 29.59
CA ASN A 45 -25.79 -93.60 30.58
C ASN A 45 -26.43 -93.48 31.98
N TYR A 46 -27.04 -92.33 32.31
CA TYR A 46 -27.55 -92.03 33.65
C TYR A 46 -28.89 -92.70 34.01
N VAL A 47 -29.64 -93.23 33.05
CA VAL A 47 -30.86 -94.05 33.31
C VAL A 47 -30.53 -95.37 34.00
N MET A 48 -29.33 -95.92 33.76
CA MET A 48 -28.86 -97.18 34.35
C MET A 48 -28.28 -97.01 35.76
N TYR A 49 -27.97 -95.80 36.22
CA TYR A 49 -27.23 -95.52 37.46
C TYR A 49 -28.10 -94.98 38.62
N THR A 50 -29.33 -94.55 38.34
CA THR A 50 -30.27 -93.97 39.32
C THR A 50 -30.78 -94.95 40.38
N GLU A 51 -30.49 -96.24 40.29
CA GLU A 51 -30.88 -97.25 41.29
C GLU A 51 -29.92 -97.36 42.51
N GLY A 52 -28.79 -96.62 42.57
CA GLY A 52 -27.71 -96.93 43.55
C GLY A 52 -27.04 -95.84 44.43
N ARG A 53 -27.09 -94.52 44.17
CA ARG A 53 -26.10 -93.58 44.78
C ARG A 53 -26.51 -92.13 45.15
N LEU A 54 -27.80 -91.83 45.36
CA LEU A 54 -28.32 -90.45 45.49
C LEU A 54 -28.05 -89.64 46.81
N LEU A 55 -27.11 -90.03 47.69
CA LEU A 55 -26.80 -89.26 48.93
C LEU A 55 -25.74 -88.11 48.79
N PRO A 56 -24.69 -88.17 47.95
CA PRO A 56 -23.63 -87.14 47.88
C PRO A 56 -24.00 -85.84 47.11
N LEU A 57 -25.24 -85.68 46.65
CA LEU A 57 -25.65 -84.65 45.69
C LEU A 57 -26.25 -83.38 46.34
N ALA A 58 -26.52 -83.41 47.65
CA ALA A 58 -26.97 -82.23 48.40
C ALA A 58 -25.80 -81.26 48.73
N GLU A 59 -24.57 -81.75 48.80
CA GLU A 59 -23.39 -80.99 49.27
C GLU A 59 -22.75 -80.08 48.20
N ARG A 60 -23.00 -80.29 46.90
CA ARG A 60 -22.36 -79.53 45.79
C ARG A 60 -23.08 -78.25 45.36
N GLY A 61 -24.20 -77.91 46.00
CA GLY A 61 -24.94 -76.67 45.71
C GLY A 61 -24.20 -75.40 46.16
N THR A 62 -23.39 -75.51 47.22
CA THR A 62 -22.60 -74.41 47.79
C THR A 62 -21.39 -74.03 46.92
N ASP A 63 -20.79 -75.00 46.21
CA ASP A 63 -19.62 -74.74 45.35
C ASP A 63 -19.97 -73.92 44.10
N LEU A 64 -21.23 -73.99 43.65
CA LEU A 64 -21.74 -73.31 42.45
C LEU A 64 -21.98 -71.80 42.69
N VAL A 65 -22.38 -71.44 43.92
CA VAL A 65 -22.50 -70.03 44.36
C VAL A 65 -21.11 -69.41 44.56
N ASN A 66 -20.14 -70.18 45.07
CA ASN A 66 -18.76 -69.71 45.23
C ASN A 66 -18.06 -69.47 43.87
N ALA A 67 -18.32 -70.29 42.86
CA ALA A 67 -17.78 -70.12 41.51
C ALA A 67 -18.40 -68.92 40.75
N GLU A 68 -19.67 -68.58 41.02
CA GLU A 68 -20.31 -67.36 40.52
C GLU A 68 -19.69 -66.10 41.14
N CYS A 69 -19.45 -66.10 42.46
CA CYS A 69 -18.73 -65.03 43.13
C CYS A 69 -17.32 -64.82 42.53
N GLU A 70 -16.57 -65.90 42.27
CA GLU A 70 -15.26 -65.79 41.61
C GLU A 70 -15.33 -65.29 40.16
N LEU A 71 -16.44 -65.52 39.44
CA LEU A 71 -16.63 -65.03 38.06
C LEU A 71 -16.86 -63.51 38.05
N ASN A 72 -17.65 -63.00 38.99
CA ASN A 72 -17.95 -61.57 39.12
C ASN A 72 -16.70 -60.78 39.57
N GLU A 73 -15.79 -61.39 40.33
CA GLU A 73 -14.52 -60.78 40.76
C GLU A 73 -13.43 -60.72 39.68
N ARG A 74 -13.59 -61.42 38.55
CA ARG A 74 -12.54 -61.59 37.52
C ARG A 74 -12.66 -60.66 36.29
N TYR A 75 -13.44 -59.60 36.36
CA TYR A 75 -13.45 -58.57 35.32
C TYR A 75 -12.13 -57.78 35.36
N ARG A 76 -11.18 -58.09 34.46
CA ARG A 76 -9.82 -57.51 34.52
C ARG A 76 -9.35 -56.74 33.29
N HIS A 77 -9.82 -57.03 32.08
CA HIS A 77 -9.21 -56.45 30.86
C HIS A 77 -10.21 -56.16 29.73
N GLU A 78 -9.81 -55.20 28.89
CA GLU A 78 -10.60 -54.50 27.89
C GLU A 78 -10.18 -54.88 26.43
N ALA A 79 -11.06 -54.75 25.43
CA ALA A 79 -10.93 -55.14 24.02
C ALA A 79 -11.30 -53.99 23.05
N PRO A 80 -10.45 -53.59 22.09
CA PRO A 80 -10.66 -52.41 21.26
C PRO A 80 -11.85 -52.52 20.28
N CYS A 81 -12.50 -51.40 20.01
CA CYS A 81 -13.72 -51.27 19.19
C CYS A 81 -13.56 -50.45 17.90
N GLY A 82 -12.36 -49.93 17.63
CA GLY A 82 -12.05 -49.20 16.40
C GLY A 82 -12.56 -47.76 16.37
N TRP A 83 -12.48 -47.02 17.48
CA TRP A 83 -12.53 -45.56 17.43
C TRP A 83 -11.31 -45.04 16.68
N THR A 84 -11.56 -44.15 15.73
CA THR A 84 -10.54 -43.40 14.99
C THR A 84 -10.75 -41.92 15.26
N GLU A 85 -9.70 -41.12 15.07
CA GLU A 85 -9.74 -39.66 15.23
C GLU A 85 -10.93 -39.05 14.47
N GLU A 86 -11.15 -39.47 13.23
CA GLU A 86 -12.28 -39.05 12.38
C GLU A 86 -13.64 -39.35 13.01
N ARG A 87 -13.82 -40.56 13.58
CA ARG A 87 -15.09 -40.95 14.22
C ARG A 87 -15.38 -40.17 15.49
N VAL A 88 -14.34 -39.82 16.25
CA VAL A 88 -14.50 -39.01 17.47
C VAL A 88 -14.85 -37.58 17.09
N MET A 89 -14.20 -37.00 16.08
CA MET A 89 -14.50 -35.66 15.58
C MET A 89 -15.94 -35.56 15.05
N GLU A 90 -16.39 -36.56 14.30
CA GLU A 90 -17.79 -36.66 13.83
C GLU A 90 -18.78 -36.80 14.99
N HIS A 91 -18.50 -37.67 15.98
CA HIS A 91 -19.39 -37.85 17.13
C HIS A 91 -19.50 -36.60 18.00
N CYS A 92 -18.40 -35.84 18.08
CA CYS A 92 -18.30 -34.59 18.82
C CYS A 92 -18.77 -33.36 18.04
N ASP A 93 -19.27 -33.50 16.80
CA ASP A 93 -19.75 -32.38 15.98
C ASP A 93 -18.69 -31.24 15.87
N GLN A 94 -17.43 -31.59 15.63
CA GLN A 94 -16.32 -30.63 15.57
C GLN A 94 -16.25 -29.88 14.23
N HIS A 95 -15.84 -28.62 14.27
CA HIS A 95 -15.70 -27.75 13.10
C HIS A 95 -14.25 -27.64 12.63
N VAL A 96 -13.27 -27.67 13.55
CA VAL A 96 -11.85 -27.59 13.20
C VAL A 96 -11.35 -28.95 12.73
N THR A 97 -10.69 -28.99 11.57
CA THR A 97 -10.23 -30.24 10.95
C THR A 97 -8.89 -30.73 11.51
N ARG A 98 -8.59 -32.01 11.27
CA ARG A 98 -7.33 -32.64 11.67
C ARG A 98 -6.09 -31.92 11.12
N ASP A 99 -6.13 -31.55 9.85
CA ASP A 99 -5.00 -30.89 9.17
C ASP A 99 -4.77 -29.49 9.74
N GLU A 100 -5.84 -28.76 10.07
CA GLU A 100 -5.77 -27.46 10.72
C GLU A 100 -5.18 -27.53 12.14
N ILE A 101 -5.51 -28.58 12.91
CA ILE A 101 -4.92 -28.84 14.22
C ILE A 101 -3.42 -29.15 14.09
N ALA A 102 -3.06 -30.01 13.14
CA ALA A 102 -1.66 -30.36 12.89
C ALA A 102 -0.82 -29.15 12.43
N GLU A 103 -1.39 -28.28 11.58
CA GLU A 103 -0.74 -27.05 11.12
C GLU A 103 -0.50 -26.09 12.29
N ILE A 104 -1.47 -25.89 13.18
CA ILE A 104 -1.33 -25.02 14.37
C ILE A 104 -0.20 -25.53 15.28
N ILE A 105 -0.16 -26.84 15.54
CA ILE A 105 0.83 -27.46 16.44
C ILE A 105 2.23 -27.42 15.84
N ALA A 106 2.36 -27.42 14.52
CA ALA A 106 3.64 -27.35 13.82
C ALA A 106 4.27 -25.94 13.81
N LYS A 107 3.52 -24.88 14.17
CA LYS A 107 4.02 -23.50 14.13
C LYS A 107 5.05 -23.23 15.24
N PRO A 108 6.14 -22.49 14.94
CA PRO A 108 7.15 -22.15 15.94
C PRO A 108 6.58 -21.20 17.02
N PRO A 109 7.07 -21.23 18.26
CA PRO A 109 6.61 -20.30 19.29
C PRO A 109 7.03 -18.85 18.96
N ILE A 110 6.07 -17.92 18.96
CA ILE A 110 6.34 -16.47 18.78
C ILE A 110 7.12 -15.92 19.98
N ASP A 111 8.20 -15.18 19.72
CA ASP A 111 8.86 -14.33 20.71
C ASP A 111 8.12 -12.99 20.87
N ILE A 112 7.12 -13.01 21.74
CA ILE A 112 6.22 -11.89 22.02
C ILE A 112 6.98 -10.71 22.61
N THR A 113 7.93 -10.99 23.51
CA THR A 113 8.78 -9.98 24.14
C THR A 113 9.71 -9.29 23.15
N GLY A 114 10.28 -10.04 22.22
CA GLY A 114 11.07 -9.51 21.12
C GLY A 114 10.26 -8.56 20.24
N VAL A 115 9.07 -8.99 19.79
CA VAL A 115 8.17 -8.17 18.96
C VAL A 115 7.73 -6.89 19.69
N GLN A 116 7.31 -6.96 20.95
CA GLN A 116 6.94 -5.77 21.75
C GLN A 116 8.11 -4.79 21.90
N SER A 117 9.32 -5.29 22.13
CA SER A 117 10.51 -4.44 22.27
C SER A 117 10.87 -3.72 20.98
N ILE A 118 10.70 -4.37 19.82
CA ILE A 118 10.94 -3.79 18.51
C ILE A 118 9.91 -2.70 18.21
N LEU A 119 8.62 -2.96 18.44
CA LEU A 119 7.54 -1.99 18.24
C LEU A 119 7.73 -0.74 19.10
N ARG A 120 8.04 -0.90 20.39
CA ARG A 120 8.37 0.25 21.27
C ARG A 120 9.62 1.00 20.81
N THR A 121 10.63 0.30 20.33
CA THR A 121 11.85 0.94 19.82
C THR A 121 11.57 1.78 18.57
N PHE A 122 10.67 1.34 17.70
CA PHE A 122 10.22 2.12 16.56
C PHE A 122 9.34 3.32 16.99
N GLN A 123 8.49 3.12 17.99
CA GLN A 123 7.59 4.16 18.54
C GLN A 123 8.31 5.31 19.25
N ASP A 124 9.31 4.95 20.06
CA ASP A 124 9.99 5.88 20.97
C ASP A 124 11.23 6.53 20.33
N ALA A 125 11.59 6.15 19.10
CA ALA A 125 12.75 6.70 18.41
C ALA A 125 12.52 8.19 18.07
N PRO A 126 13.31 9.13 18.61
CA PRO A 126 13.16 10.56 18.31
C PRO A 126 13.81 10.95 16.97
N THR A 127 14.63 10.08 16.38
CA THR A 127 15.37 10.29 15.13
C THR A 127 15.48 8.97 14.38
N GLN A 128 15.70 9.02 13.05
CA GLN A 128 15.81 7.84 12.21
C GLN A 128 16.87 6.88 12.74
N LEU A 129 16.50 5.61 12.93
CA LEU A 129 17.44 4.57 13.33
C LEU A 129 18.47 4.31 12.22
N PRO A 130 19.74 3.97 12.57
CA PRO A 130 20.72 3.56 11.59
C PRO A 130 20.20 2.41 10.72
N ARG A 131 20.34 2.52 9.39
CA ARG A 131 19.72 1.60 8.41
C ARG A 131 19.99 0.12 8.71
N GLY A 132 21.19 -0.24 9.14
CA GLY A 132 21.52 -1.62 9.53
C GLY A 132 20.76 -2.13 10.75
N ARG A 133 20.51 -1.27 11.75
CA ARG A 133 19.73 -1.62 12.95
C ARG A 133 18.24 -1.75 12.63
N PHE A 134 17.74 -0.86 11.78
CA PHE A 134 16.36 -0.90 11.31
C PHE A 134 16.06 -2.17 10.50
N LEU A 135 16.90 -2.52 9.51
CA LEU A 135 16.71 -3.73 8.69
C LEU A 135 16.72 -5.00 9.54
N LEU A 136 17.61 -5.08 10.53
CA LEU A 136 17.72 -6.24 11.42
C LEU A 136 16.47 -6.37 12.33
N MET A 137 15.93 -5.25 12.80
CA MET A 137 14.65 -5.23 13.55
C MET A 137 13.45 -5.59 12.66
N ARG A 138 13.44 -5.14 11.40
CA ARG A 138 12.43 -5.51 10.41
C ARG A 138 12.48 -7.00 10.05
N GLU A 139 13.68 -7.54 9.85
CA GLU A 139 13.89 -8.98 9.63
C GLU A 139 13.39 -9.81 10.82
N ASN A 140 13.62 -9.35 12.05
CA ASN A 140 13.09 -10.03 13.25
C ASN A 140 11.55 -10.02 13.33
N LEU A 141 10.87 -9.03 12.71
CA LEU A 141 9.41 -9.02 12.61
C LEU A 141 8.86 -10.03 11.60
N THR A 142 9.68 -10.58 10.69
CA THR A 142 9.25 -11.66 9.78
C THR A 142 8.88 -12.94 10.53
N ALA A 143 9.27 -13.06 11.81
CA ALA A 143 8.79 -14.11 12.71
C ALA A 143 7.26 -14.11 12.90
N LEU A 144 6.55 -13.03 12.52
CA LEU A 144 5.07 -12.96 12.52
C LEU A 144 4.44 -13.68 11.32
N LYS A 145 5.19 -13.88 10.22
CA LYS A 145 4.70 -14.44 8.95
C LYS A 145 4.05 -15.83 9.06
N PRO A 146 4.58 -16.81 9.83
CA PRO A 146 3.97 -18.13 9.96
C PRO A 146 2.60 -18.13 10.67
N HIS A 147 2.27 -17.01 11.32
CA HIS A 147 1.10 -16.86 12.19
C HIS A 147 0.01 -15.99 11.55
N GLN A 148 0.32 -15.36 10.42
CA GLN A 148 -0.65 -14.62 9.63
C GLN A 148 -1.60 -15.59 8.92
N PRO A 149 -2.88 -15.22 8.75
CA PRO A 149 -3.76 -15.93 7.86
C PRO A 149 -3.20 -15.87 6.42
N PRO A 150 -3.32 -16.95 5.64
CA PRO A 150 -2.73 -17.05 4.30
C PRO A 150 -3.33 -16.05 3.29
N ASP A 151 -4.49 -15.47 3.60
CA ASP A 151 -5.26 -14.59 2.71
C ASP A 151 -4.98 -13.08 2.93
N ILE A 152 -4.00 -12.73 3.76
CA ILE A 152 -3.58 -11.33 3.94
C ILE A 152 -2.84 -10.82 2.69
N ASN A 153 -3.28 -9.67 2.16
CA ASN A 153 -2.71 -9.07 0.93
C ASN A 153 -1.24 -8.63 1.07
N ARG A 154 -0.81 -8.23 2.28
CA ARG A 154 0.54 -7.74 2.57
C ARG A 154 0.99 -8.16 3.97
N ASP A 155 2.22 -8.69 4.06
CA ASP A 155 2.77 -9.18 5.31
C ASP A 155 2.82 -8.07 6.39
N LEU A 156 2.39 -8.37 7.63
CA LEU A 156 2.40 -7.39 8.73
C LEU A 156 3.82 -6.85 9.03
N SER A 157 4.87 -7.65 8.84
CA SER A 157 6.27 -7.19 9.01
C SER A 157 6.62 -6.07 8.03
N ASP A 158 6.10 -6.17 6.81
CA ASP A 158 6.37 -5.23 5.74
C ASP A 158 5.54 -3.97 5.93
N ILE A 159 4.29 -4.10 6.39
CA ILE A 159 3.42 -2.97 6.76
C ILE A 159 4.03 -2.19 7.93
N ILE A 160 4.49 -2.85 9.00
CA ILE A 160 5.11 -2.20 10.16
C ILE A 160 6.41 -1.48 9.75
N GLY A 161 7.22 -2.11 8.89
CA GLY A 161 8.43 -1.50 8.34
C GLY A 161 8.13 -0.28 7.49
N ALA A 162 7.14 -0.37 6.59
CA ALA A 162 6.72 0.72 5.73
C ALA A 162 6.14 1.91 6.52
N LEU A 163 5.36 1.67 7.58
CA LEU A 163 4.85 2.71 8.47
C LEU A 163 5.95 3.45 9.23
N TYR A 164 7.06 2.79 9.54
CA TYR A 164 8.23 3.44 10.14
C TYR A 164 9.04 4.22 9.10
N GLU A 165 9.29 3.63 7.93
CA GLU A 165 10.06 4.26 6.85
C GLU A 165 9.40 5.57 6.39
N ILE A 166 8.07 5.59 6.22
CA ILE A 166 7.31 6.74 5.71
C ILE A 166 7.37 7.98 6.62
N GLN A 167 7.74 7.82 7.89
CA GLN A 167 7.90 8.92 8.85
C GLN A 167 9.21 9.69 8.66
N TYR A 168 10.23 9.04 8.10
CA TYR A 168 11.57 9.62 7.92
C TYR A 168 11.93 9.84 6.46
N VAL A 169 10.93 9.76 5.57
CA VAL A 169 11.08 10.11 4.15
C VAL A 169 11.39 11.60 4.03
N ASP A 170 12.39 11.94 3.21
CA ASP A 170 12.65 13.32 2.81
C ASP A 170 11.61 13.73 1.76
N LEU A 171 10.54 14.37 2.25
CA LEU A 171 9.41 14.83 1.43
C LEU A 171 9.86 15.76 0.29
N MET A 172 10.94 16.53 0.48
CA MET A 172 11.47 17.40 -0.57
C MET A 172 12.22 16.63 -1.66
N ALA A 173 12.85 15.51 -1.31
CA ALA A 173 13.58 14.67 -2.27
C ALA A 173 12.61 13.91 -3.18
N GLU A 174 11.55 13.31 -2.63
CA GLU A 174 10.50 12.61 -3.40
C GLU A 174 9.79 13.57 -4.35
N LEU A 175 9.37 14.76 -3.88
CA LEU A 175 8.74 15.78 -4.74
C LEU A 175 9.69 16.30 -5.85
N ARG A 176 11.01 16.29 -5.62
CA ARG A 176 12.00 16.64 -6.65
C ARG A 176 12.25 15.51 -7.63
N GLU A 177 12.18 14.26 -7.19
CA GLU A 177 12.31 13.09 -8.06
C GLU A 177 11.16 13.05 -9.08
N GLU A 178 9.95 13.46 -8.68
CA GLU A 178 8.82 13.62 -9.61
C GLU A 178 9.03 14.73 -10.65
N LEU A 179 9.83 15.76 -10.33
CA LEU A 179 10.21 16.82 -11.28
C LEU A 179 11.45 16.46 -12.13
N SER A 180 12.14 15.36 -11.81
CA SER A 180 13.40 14.98 -12.47
C SER A 180 13.24 14.67 -13.97
N GLU A 181 12.05 14.26 -14.40
CA GLU A 181 11.73 14.06 -15.82
C GLU A 181 11.87 15.37 -16.62
N LEU A 182 11.62 16.52 -15.99
CA LEU A 182 11.73 17.85 -16.61
C LEU A 182 13.13 18.47 -16.45
N ASP A 183 14.01 17.89 -15.63
CA ASP A 183 15.40 18.37 -15.48
C ASP A 183 16.19 18.23 -16.78
N VAL A 184 15.94 17.16 -17.54
CA VAL A 184 16.59 16.93 -18.86
C VAL A 184 16.21 18.02 -19.87
N GLU A 185 14.97 18.50 -19.85
CA GLU A 185 14.52 19.61 -20.72
C GLU A 185 15.10 20.94 -20.25
N ARG A 186 15.19 21.16 -18.94
CA ARG A 186 15.78 22.37 -18.34
C ARG A 186 17.26 22.51 -18.67
N ASP A 187 18.02 21.44 -18.49
CA ASP A 187 19.46 21.46 -18.71
C ASP A 187 19.80 21.74 -20.18
N LYS A 188 19.04 21.16 -21.13
CA LYS A 188 19.16 21.49 -22.56
C LYS A 188 18.81 22.94 -22.88
N ALA A 189 17.77 23.49 -22.25
CA ALA A 189 17.38 24.89 -22.43
C ALA A 189 18.43 25.84 -21.84
N GLN A 190 19.04 25.46 -20.71
CA GLN A 190 20.12 26.20 -20.07
C GLN A 190 21.39 26.22 -20.94
N GLU A 191 21.80 25.07 -21.49
CA GLU A 191 22.94 25.00 -22.42
C GLU A 191 22.76 25.93 -23.63
N LYS A 192 21.58 25.89 -24.27
CA LYS A 192 21.24 26.80 -25.39
C LYS A 192 21.26 28.27 -24.97
N LEU A 193 20.80 28.58 -23.76
CA LEU A 193 20.81 29.94 -23.22
C LEU A 193 22.24 30.43 -23.03
N ASP A 194 23.11 29.61 -22.44
CA ASP A 194 24.52 29.96 -22.20
C ASP A 194 25.30 30.13 -23.52
N GLU A 195 25.02 29.31 -24.52
CA GLU A 195 25.54 29.48 -25.89
C GLU A 195 25.08 30.80 -26.51
N ALA A 196 23.80 31.16 -26.37
CA ALA A 196 23.23 32.38 -26.91
C ALA A 196 23.75 33.65 -26.21
N ILE A 197 23.94 33.60 -24.89
CA ILE A 197 24.59 34.66 -24.11
C ILE A 197 26.02 34.87 -24.62
N SER A 198 26.79 33.79 -24.72
CA SER A 198 28.18 33.82 -25.21
C SER A 198 28.28 34.32 -26.65
N ALA A 199 27.30 34.03 -27.50
CA ALA A 199 27.23 34.54 -28.86
C ALA A 199 26.92 36.05 -28.89
N HIS A 200 25.98 36.51 -28.06
CA HIS A 200 25.62 37.92 -27.98
C HIS A 200 26.77 38.77 -27.44
N GLU A 201 27.45 38.34 -26.37
CA GLU A 201 28.60 39.05 -25.81
C GLU A 201 29.75 39.17 -26.81
N ARG A 202 30.04 38.09 -27.55
CA ARG A 202 31.05 38.12 -28.63
C ARG A 202 30.67 39.08 -29.76
N ALA A 203 29.41 39.09 -30.18
CA ALA A 203 28.94 40.01 -31.21
C ALA A 203 29.05 41.47 -30.74
N VAL A 204 28.69 41.76 -29.48
CA VAL A 204 28.82 43.10 -28.89
C VAL A 204 30.29 43.54 -28.83
N ALA A 205 31.21 42.64 -28.49
CA ALA A 205 32.64 42.93 -28.51
C ALA A 205 33.21 43.13 -29.93
N GLY A 206 32.66 42.43 -30.93
CA GLY A 206 33.06 42.54 -32.34
C GLY A 206 32.58 43.83 -33.03
N GLY A 207 31.49 44.43 -32.55
CA GLY A 207 31.01 45.75 -32.96
C GLY A 207 30.21 45.80 -34.27
N ASP A 208 29.95 44.66 -34.93
CA ASP A 208 29.05 44.60 -36.09
C ASP A 208 27.58 44.68 -35.63
N VAL A 209 26.92 45.77 -36.00
CA VAL A 209 25.53 46.07 -35.63
C VAL A 209 24.55 44.99 -36.11
N VAL A 210 24.79 44.38 -37.28
CA VAL A 210 23.89 43.37 -37.84
C VAL A 210 24.04 42.03 -37.09
N GLU A 211 25.28 41.65 -36.76
CA GLU A 211 25.55 40.45 -35.98
C GLU A 211 25.05 40.58 -34.54
N VAL A 212 25.24 41.76 -33.91
CA VAL A 212 24.71 42.05 -32.57
C VAL A 212 23.20 41.89 -32.54
N GLU A 213 22.50 42.44 -33.52
CA GLU A 213 21.04 42.32 -33.59
C GLU A 213 20.58 40.88 -33.81
N ARG A 214 21.25 40.13 -34.69
CA ARG A 214 20.94 38.72 -34.92
C ARG A 214 21.14 37.89 -33.65
N ALA A 215 22.25 38.10 -32.95
CA ALA A 215 22.55 37.42 -31.70
C ALA A 215 21.59 37.84 -30.57
N HIS A 216 21.16 39.11 -30.52
CA HIS A 216 20.15 39.58 -29.56
C HIS A 216 18.80 38.88 -29.77
N ARG A 217 18.36 38.70 -31.03
CA ARG A 217 17.13 37.95 -31.33
C ARG A 217 17.24 36.47 -30.95
N GLN A 218 18.40 35.85 -31.18
CA GLN A 218 18.67 34.47 -30.76
C GLN A 218 18.67 34.33 -29.23
N LEU A 219 19.22 35.31 -28.52
CA LEU A 219 19.17 35.37 -27.06
C LEU A 219 17.73 35.51 -26.55
N ILE A 220 16.89 36.32 -27.18
CA ILE A 220 15.47 36.43 -26.84
C ILE A 220 14.75 35.09 -27.03
N ALA A 221 15.00 34.39 -28.14
CA ALA A 221 14.41 33.08 -28.39
C ALA A 221 14.86 32.02 -27.37
N ALA A 222 16.16 31.98 -27.04
CA ALA A 222 16.68 31.06 -26.02
C ALA A 222 16.15 31.38 -24.61
N ARG A 223 16.02 32.67 -24.26
CA ARG A 223 15.39 33.10 -23.01
C ARG A 223 13.91 32.73 -22.96
N TYR A 224 13.19 32.86 -24.07
CA TYR A 224 11.80 32.43 -24.16
C TYR A 224 11.66 30.92 -23.99
N GLU A 225 12.50 30.11 -24.64
CA GLU A 225 12.52 28.65 -24.44
C GLU A 225 12.77 28.30 -22.96
N PHE A 226 13.74 28.95 -22.31
CA PHE A 226 14.03 28.71 -20.89
C PHE A 226 12.85 29.10 -19.98
N VAL A 227 12.23 30.25 -20.22
CA VAL A 227 11.01 30.70 -19.50
C VAL A 227 9.86 29.72 -19.73
N ALA A 228 9.70 29.18 -20.94
CA ALA A 228 8.67 28.18 -21.24
C ALA A 228 8.90 26.86 -20.49
N VAL A 229 10.15 26.40 -20.34
CA VAL A 229 10.45 25.23 -19.50
C VAL A 229 10.20 25.51 -18.02
N ALA A 230 10.60 26.69 -17.52
CA ALA A 230 10.33 27.11 -16.14
C ALA A 230 8.82 27.24 -15.87
N ALA A 231 8.06 27.80 -16.81
CA ALA A 231 6.60 27.85 -16.74
C ALA A 231 5.98 26.46 -16.74
N LYS A 232 6.47 25.52 -17.58
CA LYS A 232 5.99 24.14 -17.62
C LYS A 232 6.26 23.39 -16.30
N ARG A 233 7.39 23.64 -15.64
CA ARG A 233 7.68 23.14 -14.28
C ARG A 233 6.73 23.72 -13.25
N MET A 234 6.51 25.03 -13.26
CA MET A 234 5.51 25.66 -12.38
C MET A 234 4.08 25.19 -12.67
N GLN A 235 3.70 24.96 -13.92
CA GLN A 235 2.39 24.38 -14.28
C GLN A 235 2.27 22.94 -13.77
N ARG A 236 3.34 22.16 -13.77
CA ARG A 236 3.36 20.85 -13.09
C ARG A 236 3.11 21.02 -11.59
N ILE A 237 3.61 22.11 -11.00
CA ILE A 237 3.42 22.51 -9.59
C ILE A 237 2.02 23.07 -9.28
N LEU A 238 1.30 23.60 -10.28
CA LEU A 238 0.03 24.31 -10.11
C LEU A 238 -1.20 23.62 -10.73
N GLY A 239 -1.01 22.72 -11.69
CA GLY A 239 -2.10 22.09 -12.42
C GLY A 239 -2.86 21.04 -11.59
N ASP A 240 -4.02 20.62 -12.12
CA ASP A 240 -4.87 19.57 -11.54
C ASP A 240 -4.12 18.23 -11.31
N ASP A 241 -2.98 18.05 -11.97
CA ASP A 241 -2.08 16.91 -11.78
C ASP A 241 -1.44 16.90 -10.39
N ILE A 242 -1.36 18.02 -9.67
CA ILE A 242 -0.92 18.04 -8.26
C ILE A 242 -2.02 17.77 -7.27
N VAL A 243 -3.29 18.04 -7.60
CA VAL A 243 -4.38 17.43 -6.83
C VAL A 243 -4.33 15.90 -7.02
N ALA A 244 -3.87 15.40 -8.18
CA ALA A 244 -3.63 13.98 -8.44
C ALA A 244 -2.27 13.43 -7.92
N GLN A 245 -1.23 14.24 -7.76
CA GLN A 245 0.10 13.86 -7.22
C GLN A 245 0.20 14.07 -5.70
N GLU A 246 -0.55 15.02 -5.12
CA GLU A 246 -0.95 14.95 -3.71
C GLU A 246 -1.62 13.60 -3.45
N MET A 247 -2.38 13.03 -4.40
CA MET A 247 -2.86 11.64 -4.29
C MET A 247 -1.79 10.57 -4.53
N GLY A 248 -0.60 10.82 -5.07
CA GLY A 248 0.42 9.77 -5.25
C GLY A 248 0.95 9.32 -3.90
N PHE A 249 1.61 10.23 -3.19
CA PHE A 249 2.12 9.97 -1.84
C PHE A 249 0.99 9.91 -0.80
N ALA A 250 -0.07 10.73 -0.91
CA ALA A 250 -1.20 10.61 0.02
C ALA A 250 -2.05 9.36 -0.23
N ALA A 251 -2.25 8.89 -1.47
CA ALA A 251 -2.91 7.59 -1.68
C ALA A 251 -1.97 6.43 -1.37
N GLN A 252 -0.65 6.58 -1.45
CA GLN A 252 0.28 5.60 -0.85
C GLN A 252 0.13 5.57 0.68
N MET A 253 0.03 6.73 1.35
CA MET A 253 -0.24 6.82 2.79
C MET A 253 -1.64 6.27 3.15
N ASP A 254 -2.67 6.58 2.37
CA ASP A 254 -4.04 6.15 2.62
C ASP A 254 -4.23 4.66 2.27
N ALA A 255 -3.55 4.16 1.23
CA ALA A 255 -3.50 2.73 0.93
C ALA A 255 -2.71 1.99 2.00
N LEU A 256 -1.59 2.52 2.49
CA LEU A 256 -0.84 1.93 3.59
C LEU A 256 -1.65 1.97 4.89
N GLN A 257 -2.40 3.04 5.15
CA GLN A 257 -3.34 3.13 6.28
C GLN A 257 -4.44 2.08 6.17
N GLN A 258 -5.11 1.99 5.01
CA GLN A 258 -6.16 0.99 4.79
C GLN A 258 -5.61 -0.44 4.82
N ASP A 259 -4.43 -0.68 4.25
CA ASP A 259 -3.76 -1.98 4.29
C ASP A 259 -3.42 -2.34 5.74
N ALA A 260 -2.93 -1.38 6.54
CA ALA A 260 -2.62 -1.59 7.96
C ALA A 260 -3.88 -1.86 8.81
N GLU A 261 -4.92 -1.02 8.66
CA GLU A 261 -6.20 -1.18 9.38
C GLU A 261 -6.86 -2.51 9.01
N LYS A 262 -6.97 -2.82 7.71
CA LYS A 262 -7.56 -4.09 7.22
C LYS A 262 -6.73 -5.30 7.60
N ALA A 263 -5.40 -5.25 7.49
CA ALA A 263 -4.55 -6.40 7.84
C ALA A 263 -4.63 -6.72 9.34
N VAL A 264 -4.69 -5.70 10.20
CA VAL A 264 -4.82 -5.89 11.65
C VAL A 264 -6.22 -6.35 12.04
N GLU A 265 -7.26 -5.74 11.46
CA GLU A 265 -8.65 -6.15 11.69
C GLU A 265 -8.86 -7.59 11.23
N HIS A 266 -8.38 -7.94 10.04
CA HIS A 266 -8.49 -9.29 9.51
C HIS A 266 -7.67 -10.32 10.31
N PHE A 267 -6.46 -9.95 10.76
CA PHE A 267 -5.67 -10.77 11.66
C PHE A 267 -6.40 -11.00 13.00
N ALA A 268 -7.00 -9.96 13.57
CA ALA A 268 -7.74 -10.03 14.82
C ALA A 268 -9.03 -10.87 14.69
N ASP A 269 -9.78 -10.69 13.61
CA ASP A 269 -11.03 -11.41 13.35
C ASP A 269 -10.79 -12.88 13.03
N ALA A 270 -9.75 -13.20 12.24
CA ALA A 270 -9.34 -14.58 11.99
C ALA A 270 -8.96 -15.31 13.29
N LEU A 271 -8.20 -14.64 14.18
CA LEU A 271 -7.86 -15.17 15.49
C LEU A 271 -9.10 -15.36 16.38
N ARG A 272 -10.03 -14.39 16.39
CA ARG A 272 -11.26 -14.46 17.19
C ARG A 272 -12.20 -15.56 16.71
N SER A 273 -12.40 -15.68 15.40
CA SER A 273 -13.23 -16.73 14.80
C SER A 273 -12.68 -18.09 15.19
N ARG A 274 -11.39 -18.32 14.93
CA ARG A 274 -10.75 -19.61 15.21
C ARG A 274 -10.72 -19.96 16.70
N ARG A 275 -10.59 -18.95 17.57
CA ARG A 275 -10.74 -19.14 19.02
C ARG A 275 -12.15 -19.58 19.41
N ASN A 276 -13.17 -18.97 18.80
CA ASN A 276 -14.55 -19.32 19.08
C ASN A 276 -14.87 -20.74 18.59
N ASP A 277 -14.42 -21.10 17.39
CA ASP A 277 -14.58 -22.45 16.82
C ASP A 277 -13.97 -23.52 17.74
N ILE A 278 -12.72 -23.30 18.21
CA ILE A 278 -12.06 -24.22 19.16
C ILE A 278 -12.82 -24.28 20.50
N ARG A 279 -13.33 -23.15 21.00
CA ARG A 279 -14.09 -23.13 22.26
C ARG A 279 -15.41 -23.87 22.13
N ASP A 280 -16.07 -23.75 20.99
CA ASP A 280 -17.33 -24.44 20.73
C ASP A 280 -17.08 -25.93 20.49
N ASP A 281 -16.00 -26.32 19.83
CA ASP A 281 -15.58 -27.72 19.72
C ASP A 281 -15.27 -28.36 21.09
N ILE A 282 -14.60 -27.63 22.00
CA ILE A 282 -14.38 -28.08 23.39
C ILE A 282 -15.72 -28.28 24.10
N ARG A 283 -16.63 -27.32 23.99
CA ARG A 283 -17.97 -27.42 24.60
C ARG A 283 -18.76 -28.59 24.04
N ASN A 284 -18.66 -28.85 22.74
CA ASN A 284 -19.34 -29.98 22.11
C ASN A 284 -18.76 -31.31 22.60
N CYS A 285 -17.43 -31.41 22.74
CA CYS A 285 -16.77 -32.57 23.34
C CYS A 285 -17.23 -32.80 24.78
N ASP A 286 -17.21 -31.75 25.62
CA ASP A 286 -17.66 -31.83 27.02
C ASP A 286 -19.14 -32.23 27.11
N LYS A 287 -19.99 -31.67 26.25
CA LYS A 287 -21.42 -32.01 26.19
C LYS A 287 -21.63 -33.49 25.82
N LYS A 288 -20.96 -33.97 24.79
CA LYS A 288 -21.06 -35.37 24.34
C LYS A 288 -20.50 -36.33 25.38
N ARG A 289 -19.43 -35.95 26.07
CA ARG A 289 -18.91 -36.69 27.23
C ARG A 289 -19.97 -36.83 28.33
N ILE A 290 -20.66 -35.74 28.69
CA ILE A 290 -21.74 -35.79 29.70
C ILE A 290 -22.88 -36.70 29.23
N GLU A 291 -23.24 -36.65 27.94
CA GLU A 291 -24.26 -37.53 27.35
C GLU A 291 -23.85 -39.01 27.41
N GLU A 292 -22.60 -39.32 27.06
CA GLU A 292 -22.05 -40.68 27.14
C GLU A 292 -21.89 -41.18 28.57
N ASP A 293 -21.46 -40.34 29.51
CA ASP A 293 -21.42 -40.66 30.94
C ASP A 293 -22.83 -40.98 31.47
N GLY A 294 -23.83 -40.22 31.02
CA GLY A 294 -25.24 -40.48 31.32
C GLY A 294 -25.75 -41.81 30.75
N ASN A 295 -25.35 -42.15 29.51
CA ASN A 295 -25.68 -43.44 28.89
C ASN A 295 -24.96 -44.60 29.58
N HIS A 296 -23.68 -44.43 29.90
CA HIS A 296 -22.89 -45.39 30.65
C HIS A 296 -23.55 -45.72 31.99
N GLN A 297 -23.94 -44.69 32.75
CA GLN A 297 -24.57 -44.87 34.05
C GLN A 297 -25.91 -45.60 33.93
N LYS A 298 -26.74 -45.27 32.94
CA LYS A 298 -28.00 -46.00 32.66
C LYS A 298 -27.75 -47.46 32.32
N CYS A 299 -26.77 -47.76 31.45
CA CYS A 299 -26.41 -49.12 31.09
C CYS A 299 -25.86 -49.92 32.29
N LEU A 300 -25.05 -49.28 33.12
CA LEU A 300 -24.48 -49.85 34.34
C LEU A 300 -25.58 -50.15 35.37
N ASP A 301 -26.55 -49.26 35.54
CA ASP A 301 -27.68 -49.48 36.45
C ASP A 301 -28.62 -50.58 35.92
N ALA A 302 -28.85 -50.65 34.60
CA ALA A 302 -29.58 -51.74 33.98
C ALA A 302 -28.88 -53.09 34.16
N TYR A 303 -27.55 -53.13 33.99
CA TYR A 303 -26.74 -54.32 34.22
C TYR A 303 -26.79 -54.76 35.69
N ARG A 304 -26.57 -53.84 36.65
CA ARG A 304 -26.67 -54.13 38.09
C ARG A 304 -28.05 -54.65 38.49
N THR A 305 -29.10 -54.18 37.83
CA THR A 305 -30.46 -54.66 38.06
C THR A 305 -30.61 -56.09 37.54
N SER A 306 -30.15 -56.36 36.32
CA SER A 306 -30.15 -57.70 35.73
C SER A 306 -29.28 -58.71 36.50
N GLU A 307 -28.13 -58.27 37.02
CA GLU A 307 -27.23 -59.07 37.86
C GLU A 307 -27.92 -59.46 39.16
N LYS A 308 -28.57 -58.51 39.85
CA LYS A 308 -29.33 -58.78 41.08
C LYS A 308 -30.52 -59.70 40.85
N GLU A 309 -31.23 -59.52 39.73
CA GLU A 309 -32.34 -60.39 39.36
C GLU A 309 -31.87 -61.81 39.09
N SER A 310 -30.75 -61.97 38.37
CA SER A 310 -30.15 -63.26 38.05
C SER A 310 -29.60 -63.99 39.28
N ASP A 311 -28.88 -63.30 40.18
CA ASP A 311 -28.39 -63.86 41.46
C ASP A 311 -29.57 -64.27 42.37
N ALA A 312 -30.60 -63.42 42.47
CA ALA A 312 -31.79 -63.73 43.25
C ALA A 312 -32.55 -64.94 42.69
N GLU A 313 -32.67 -65.05 41.36
CA GLU A 313 -33.32 -66.18 40.69
C GLU A 313 -32.49 -67.46 40.84
N LEU A 314 -31.15 -67.39 40.72
CA LEU A 314 -30.25 -68.52 40.94
C LEU A 314 -30.36 -69.05 42.37
N ARG A 315 -30.33 -68.18 43.40
CA ARG A 315 -30.52 -68.58 44.80
C ARG A 315 -31.89 -69.20 45.06
N ARG A 316 -32.93 -68.69 44.40
CA ARG A 316 -34.31 -69.21 44.49
C ARG A 316 -34.44 -70.58 43.84
N ILE A 317 -33.80 -70.77 42.69
CA ILE A 317 -33.73 -72.05 41.96
C ILE A 317 -32.93 -73.08 42.77
N VAL A 318 -31.81 -72.69 43.40
CA VAL A 318 -31.03 -73.59 44.27
C VAL A 318 -31.84 -74.07 45.48
N LYS A 319 -32.61 -73.21 46.13
CA LYS A 319 -33.54 -73.61 47.21
C LYS A 319 -34.65 -74.54 46.73
N LYS A 320 -35.20 -74.28 45.54
CA LYS A 320 -36.24 -75.12 44.92
C LYS A 320 -35.68 -76.46 44.40
N LYS A 321 -34.40 -76.50 44.03
CA LYS A 321 -33.65 -77.70 43.64
C LYS A 321 -33.48 -78.65 44.82
N GLN A 322 -33.22 -78.15 46.03
CA GLN A 322 -33.23 -78.97 47.24
C GLN A 322 -34.59 -79.64 47.47
N SER A 323 -35.71 -78.93 47.24
CA SER A 323 -37.05 -79.54 47.37
C SER A 323 -37.44 -80.47 46.22
N LEU A 324 -36.84 -80.32 45.03
CA LEU A 324 -37.13 -81.12 43.83
C LEU A 324 -36.29 -82.39 43.73
N VAL A 325 -35.13 -82.48 44.39
CA VAL A 325 -34.38 -83.75 44.54
C VAL A 325 -35.25 -84.82 45.22
N ASP A 326 -36.14 -84.39 46.10
CA ASP A 326 -37.15 -85.25 46.72
C ASP A 326 -38.25 -85.70 45.72
N GLU A 327 -38.55 -84.91 44.67
CA GLU A 327 -39.51 -85.23 43.59
C GLU A 327 -38.87 -85.99 42.40
N LEU A 328 -37.55 -85.90 42.20
CA LEU A 328 -36.81 -86.43 41.04
C LEU A 328 -36.41 -87.92 41.13
N LEU A 329 -37.03 -88.70 42.02
CA LEU A 329 -37.31 -90.12 41.75
C LEU A 329 -38.35 -90.29 40.62
N GLN A 330 -39.16 -89.25 40.35
CA GLN A 330 -40.35 -89.34 39.49
C GLN A 330 -40.17 -88.72 38.09
N LYS A 331 -39.12 -87.91 37.87
CA LYS A 331 -38.91 -87.08 36.66
C LYS A 331 -37.70 -87.50 35.80
N ALA A 332 -37.15 -88.70 36.00
CA ALA A 332 -36.12 -89.31 35.13
C ALA A 332 -36.57 -89.46 33.66
N ARG A 333 -37.88 -89.41 33.38
CA ARG A 333 -38.48 -89.54 32.04
C ARG A 333 -38.55 -88.22 31.24
N GLU A 334 -38.37 -87.05 31.85
CA GLU A 334 -38.45 -85.75 31.16
C GLU A 334 -37.09 -85.17 30.72
N LEU A 335 -35.98 -85.78 31.15
CA LEU A 335 -34.60 -85.31 30.89
C LEU A 335 -34.21 -85.32 29.40
N ARG A 336 -34.89 -86.10 28.56
CA ARG A 336 -34.58 -86.24 27.12
C ARG A 336 -34.97 -85.01 26.28
N SER A 337 -36.01 -84.28 26.67
CA SER A 337 -36.55 -83.17 25.86
C SER A 337 -35.93 -81.80 26.17
N LEU A 338 -35.15 -81.68 27.26
CA LEU A 338 -34.54 -80.42 27.71
C LEU A 338 -33.10 -80.22 27.22
N MET A 339 -32.37 -81.31 26.93
CA MET A 339 -30.97 -81.26 26.47
C MET A 339 -30.82 -80.59 25.09
N GLU A 340 -31.82 -80.71 24.22
CA GLU A 340 -31.85 -80.01 22.93
C GLU A 340 -32.11 -78.50 23.07
N ARG A 341 -32.78 -78.07 24.15
CA ARG A 341 -33.08 -76.65 24.44
C ARG A 341 -31.92 -75.94 25.13
N GLN A 342 -31.03 -76.68 25.78
CA GLN A 342 -29.80 -76.21 26.45
C GLN A 342 -28.73 -75.72 25.45
N LYS A 343 -28.67 -76.32 24.26
CA LYS A 343 -27.73 -75.92 23.19
C LYS A 343 -28.00 -74.51 22.66
N SER A 344 -29.27 -74.12 22.47
CA SER A 344 -29.62 -72.83 21.87
C SER A 344 -29.42 -71.62 22.80
N VAL A 345 -29.52 -71.81 24.12
CA VAL A 345 -29.33 -70.74 25.12
C VAL A 345 -27.85 -70.43 25.35
N VAL A 346 -26.97 -71.44 25.30
CA VAL A 346 -25.51 -71.25 25.39
C VAL A 346 -24.97 -70.47 24.19
N GLU A 347 -25.48 -70.75 22.98
CA GLU A 347 -25.12 -70.01 21.76
C GLU A 347 -25.54 -68.53 21.79
N ALA A 348 -26.56 -68.16 22.58
CA ALA A 348 -27.00 -66.77 22.77
C ALA A 348 -26.19 -66.04 23.85
N HIS A 349 -25.83 -66.72 24.94
CA HIS A 349 -25.02 -66.16 26.02
C HIS A 349 -23.57 -65.87 25.59
N VAL A 350 -22.97 -66.73 24.75
CA VAL A 350 -21.64 -66.49 24.15
C VAL A 350 -21.64 -65.24 23.25
N ARG A 351 -22.75 -64.99 22.54
CA ARG A 351 -22.91 -63.78 21.70
C ARG A 351 -23.07 -62.51 22.53
N ALA A 352 -23.83 -62.55 23.62
CA ALA A 352 -24.02 -61.41 24.52
C ALA A 352 -22.75 -61.03 25.28
N LYS A 353 -21.98 -62.02 25.76
CA LYS A 353 -20.71 -61.78 26.47
C LYS A 353 -19.64 -61.12 25.58
N ARG A 354 -19.54 -61.55 24.31
CA ARG A 354 -18.66 -60.90 23.31
C ARG A 354 -19.04 -59.46 23.01
N ALA A 355 -20.33 -59.09 23.13
CA ALA A 355 -20.80 -57.72 22.89
C ALA A 355 -20.49 -56.78 24.06
N GLU A 356 -20.56 -57.27 25.30
CA GLU A 356 -20.28 -56.45 26.50
C GLU A 356 -18.77 -56.24 26.73
N GLU A 357 -17.95 -57.24 26.41
CA GLU A 357 -16.48 -57.11 26.40
C GLU A 357 -15.97 -56.09 25.38
N LEU A 358 -16.75 -55.76 24.34
CA LEU A 358 -16.42 -54.73 23.35
C LEU A 358 -16.80 -53.31 23.81
N ARG A 359 -17.68 -53.18 24.82
CA ARG A 359 -18.29 -51.91 25.27
C ARG A 359 -17.59 -51.27 26.48
N VAL A 360 -16.94 -52.05 27.33
CA VAL A 360 -16.22 -51.49 28.51
C VAL A 360 -14.93 -50.77 28.12
N THR A 361 -14.55 -50.91 26.87
CA THR A 361 -13.18 -50.86 26.38
C THR A 361 -13.05 -49.72 25.38
N THR A 362 -14.09 -49.54 24.56
CA THR A 362 -14.54 -48.25 24.00
C THR A 362 -14.47 -47.10 25.00
N TYR A 363 -14.89 -47.35 26.25
CA TYR A 363 -15.09 -46.27 27.23
C TYR A 363 -13.76 -45.79 27.81
N ASN A 364 -12.87 -46.71 28.18
CA ASN A 364 -11.60 -46.37 28.78
C ASN A 364 -10.55 -45.89 27.76
N GLU A 365 -10.57 -46.40 26.52
CA GLU A 365 -9.79 -45.82 25.40
C GLU A 365 -10.20 -44.38 25.10
N PHE A 366 -11.50 -44.08 25.18
CA PHE A 366 -12.02 -42.72 25.02
C PHE A 366 -11.53 -41.80 26.14
N VAL A 367 -11.60 -42.24 27.40
CA VAL A 367 -11.17 -41.43 28.57
C VAL A 367 -9.67 -41.11 28.51
N ASP A 368 -8.82 -42.08 28.20
CA ASP A 368 -7.36 -41.87 28.15
C ASP A 368 -6.93 -40.95 26.98
N MET A 369 -7.59 -41.07 25.82
CA MET A 369 -7.30 -40.24 24.64
C MET A 369 -7.88 -38.83 24.79
N GLU A 370 -9.04 -38.69 25.44
CA GLU A 370 -9.64 -37.39 25.78
C GLU A 370 -8.74 -36.60 26.74
N GLU A 371 -8.18 -37.24 27.77
CA GLU A 371 -7.25 -36.58 28.69
C GLU A 371 -5.96 -36.08 28.00
N GLN A 372 -5.42 -36.87 27.07
CA GLN A 372 -4.25 -36.46 26.25
C GLN A 372 -4.58 -35.27 25.36
N GLN A 373 -5.75 -35.29 24.71
CA GLN A 373 -6.19 -34.20 23.85
C GLN A 373 -6.49 -32.91 24.64
N LYS A 374 -7.10 -33.03 25.82
CA LYS A 374 -7.35 -31.90 26.74
C LYS A 374 -6.07 -31.20 27.18
N ARG A 375 -5.01 -31.96 27.49
CA ARG A 375 -3.69 -31.38 27.84
C ARG A 375 -3.05 -30.61 26.68
N ARG A 376 -3.22 -31.07 25.43
CA ARG A 376 -2.73 -30.37 24.23
C ARG A 376 -3.52 -29.09 23.96
N LEU A 377 -4.85 -29.13 24.08
CA LEU A 377 -5.72 -27.95 23.90
C LEU A 377 -5.44 -26.86 24.94
N LEU A 378 -5.13 -27.24 26.20
CA LEU A 378 -4.71 -26.29 27.24
C LEU A 378 -3.36 -25.62 26.92
N GLN A 379 -2.41 -26.33 26.29
CA GLN A 379 -1.15 -25.74 25.82
C GLN A 379 -1.38 -24.76 24.66
N CYS A 380 -2.34 -25.03 23.78
CA CYS A 380 -2.73 -24.09 22.71
C CYS A 380 -3.40 -22.83 23.29
N LEU A 381 -4.24 -22.94 24.31
CA LEU A 381 -4.85 -21.81 25.01
C LEU A 381 -3.81 -20.89 25.65
N GLU A 382 -2.80 -21.46 26.32
CA GLU A 382 -1.71 -20.70 26.94
C GLU A 382 -0.86 -19.92 25.92
N TYR A 383 -0.77 -20.43 24.69
CA TYR A 383 -0.12 -19.75 23.56
C TYR A 383 -0.93 -18.55 23.06
N PHE A 384 -2.26 -18.69 22.92
CA PHE A 384 -3.14 -17.61 22.47
C PHE A 384 -3.33 -16.50 23.52
N ASP A 385 -3.38 -16.83 24.82
CA ASP A 385 -3.46 -15.85 25.90
C ASP A 385 -2.24 -14.91 25.91
N ARG A 386 -1.06 -15.42 25.55
CA ARG A 386 0.16 -14.61 25.43
C ARG A 386 0.10 -13.71 24.18
N LEU A 387 -0.46 -14.20 23.07
CA LEU A 387 -0.63 -13.41 21.83
C LEU A 387 -1.69 -12.31 21.94
N GLU A 388 -2.77 -12.52 22.71
CA GLU A 388 -3.81 -11.51 22.93
C GLU A 388 -3.25 -10.27 23.66
N SER A 389 -2.18 -10.42 24.46
CA SER A 389 -1.46 -9.31 25.09
C SER A 389 -0.67 -8.42 24.12
N LEU A 390 -0.42 -8.87 22.88
CA LEU A 390 0.24 -8.08 21.84
C LEU A 390 -0.72 -7.15 21.09
N VAL A 391 -1.98 -7.53 20.96
CA VAL A 391 -2.97 -6.79 20.16
C VAL A 391 -3.12 -5.33 20.60
N PRO A 392 -3.27 -5.02 21.91
CA PRO A 392 -3.34 -3.62 22.37
C PRO A 392 -2.06 -2.82 22.07
N ASN A 393 -0.89 -3.48 22.07
CA ASN A 393 0.39 -2.83 21.80
C ASN A 393 0.59 -2.57 20.30
N LEU A 394 0.15 -3.48 19.43
CA LEU A 394 0.14 -3.30 17.98
C LEU A 394 -0.85 -2.20 17.57
N GLN A 395 -2.05 -2.20 18.15
CA GLN A 395 -3.07 -1.18 17.87
C GLN A 395 -2.61 0.20 18.36
N ALA A 396 -2.05 0.28 19.58
CA ALA A 396 -1.48 1.53 20.09
C ALA A 396 -0.28 2.04 19.27
N TYR A 397 0.56 1.13 18.75
CA TYR A 397 1.65 1.50 17.84
C TYR A 397 1.09 2.06 16.53
N ILE A 398 0.12 1.38 15.91
CA ILE A 398 -0.47 1.80 14.64
C ILE A 398 -1.22 3.13 14.79
N ASP A 399 -2.02 3.30 15.83
CA ASP A 399 -2.74 4.55 16.10
C ASP A 399 -1.77 5.73 16.32
N ASP A 400 -0.66 5.51 17.04
CA ASP A 400 0.37 6.52 17.28
C ASP A 400 1.22 6.80 16.02
N MET A 401 1.53 5.79 15.20
CA MET A 401 2.26 6.00 13.94
C MET A 401 1.38 6.65 12.86
N ILE A 402 0.07 6.38 12.83
CA ILE A 402 -0.90 7.03 11.94
C ILE A 402 -1.04 8.51 12.29
N THR A 403 -1.14 8.84 13.59
CA THR A 403 -1.24 10.24 14.03
C THR A 403 0.04 11.05 13.79
N ARG A 404 1.20 10.38 13.75
CA ARG A 404 2.51 10.98 13.45
C ARG A 404 2.85 11.04 11.96
N MET A 405 1.98 10.56 11.07
CA MET A 405 2.22 10.70 9.62
C MET A 405 2.38 12.17 9.25
N PRO A 406 3.37 12.53 8.40
CA PRO A 406 3.72 13.93 8.12
C PRO A 406 2.75 14.58 7.10
N ARG A 407 1.44 14.41 7.29
CA ARG A 407 0.38 15.02 6.45
C ARG A 407 0.46 16.55 6.45
N LYS A 408 0.84 17.16 7.57
CA LYS A 408 1.07 18.61 7.67
C LYS A 408 2.41 19.03 7.04
N GLY A 409 3.44 18.18 7.14
CA GLY A 409 4.76 18.43 6.56
C GLY A 409 4.76 18.39 5.03
N LEU A 410 3.89 17.58 4.40
CA LEU A 410 3.76 17.50 2.95
C LEU A 410 3.31 18.85 2.35
N ARG A 411 2.30 19.49 2.95
CA ARG A 411 1.82 20.81 2.50
C ARG A 411 2.90 21.88 2.66
N GLU A 412 3.63 21.89 3.78
CA GLU A 412 4.74 22.81 4.01
C GLU A 412 5.92 22.57 3.04
N ALA A 413 6.19 21.32 2.65
CA ALA A 413 7.22 20.98 1.67
C ALA A 413 6.82 21.44 0.25
N MET A 414 5.56 21.25 -0.14
CA MET A 414 5.03 21.74 -1.42
C MET A 414 5.04 23.26 -1.51
N GLU A 415 4.65 23.96 -0.45
CA GLU A 415 4.72 25.42 -0.38
C GLU A 415 6.16 25.91 -0.58
N LYS A 416 7.14 25.26 0.07
CA LYS A 416 8.57 25.55 -0.12
C LYS A 416 9.06 25.26 -1.53
N LEU A 417 8.63 24.16 -2.14
CA LEU A 417 8.99 23.81 -3.52
C LEU A 417 8.43 24.85 -4.51
N ASN A 418 7.17 25.24 -4.35
CA ASN A 418 6.56 26.32 -5.11
C ASN A 418 7.32 27.64 -4.94
N ASP A 419 7.78 27.97 -3.74
CA ASP A 419 8.51 29.22 -3.49
C ASP A 419 9.89 29.25 -4.18
N ILE A 420 10.57 28.10 -4.27
CA ILE A 420 11.85 27.95 -4.99
C ILE A 420 11.60 28.12 -6.50
N GLU A 421 10.70 27.32 -7.07
CA GLU A 421 10.47 27.27 -8.52
C GLU A 421 9.80 28.57 -9.03
N ALA A 422 8.94 29.22 -8.23
CA ALA A 422 8.44 30.56 -8.54
C ALA A 422 9.54 31.64 -8.47
N GLY A 423 10.57 31.45 -7.64
CA GLY A 423 11.75 32.31 -7.64
C GLY A 423 12.54 32.19 -8.94
N ASP A 424 12.86 30.96 -9.33
CA ASP A 424 13.62 30.68 -10.54
C ASP A 424 12.86 31.14 -11.80
N PHE A 425 11.54 30.96 -11.83
CA PHE A 425 10.69 31.47 -12.91
C PHE A 425 10.69 33.01 -12.98
N MET A 426 10.52 33.71 -11.85
CA MET A 426 10.50 35.18 -11.82
C MET A 426 11.84 35.78 -12.24
N ASP A 427 12.96 35.17 -11.84
CA ASP A 427 14.30 35.56 -12.26
C ASP A 427 14.51 35.36 -13.77
N ALA A 428 14.03 34.25 -14.32
CA ALA A 428 14.08 33.98 -15.76
C ALA A 428 13.20 34.94 -16.56
N TYR A 429 11.96 35.15 -16.11
CA TYR A 429 10.97 35.99 -16.77
C TYR A 429 11.40 37.47 -16.77
N SER A 430 11.92 37.99 -15.65
CA SER A 430 12.41 39.37 -15.60
C SER A 430 13.55 39.64 -16.58
N LYS A 431 14.49 38.69 -16.71
CA LYS A 431 15.61 38.81 -17.66
C LYS A 431 15.15 38.67 -19.11
N PHE A 432 14.14 37.85 -19.40
CA PHE A 432 13.49 37.79 -20.70
C PHE A 432 12.81 39.11 -21.06
N VAL A 433 11.97 39.66 -20.17
CA VAL A 433 11.27 40.92 -20.37
C VAL A 433 12.25 42.08 -20.56
N SER A 434 13.31 42.15 -19.76
CA SER A 434 14.37 43.14 -19.93
C SER A 434 15.04 43.02 -21.30
N CYS A 435 15.39 41.81 -21.74
CA CYS A 435 16.06 41.58 -23.02
C CYS A 435 15.19 41.97 -24.23
N CYS A 436 13.88 41.67 -24.18
CA CYS A 436 12.90 42.12 -25.17
C CYS A 436 12.77 43.65 -25.17
N SER A 437 12.62 44.25 -23.99
CA SER A 437 12.46 45.70 -23.81
C SER A 437 13.66 46.47 -24.35
N ASP A 438 14.89 46.02 -24.07
CA ASP A 438 16.13 46.65 -24.53
C ASP A 438 16.20 46.74 -26.06
N LEU A 439 15.83 45.66 -26.76
CA LEU A 439 15.83 45.64 -28.22
C LEU A 439 14.70 46.50 -28.79
N THR A 440 13.51 46.46 -28.17
CA THR A 440 12.36 47.28 -28.56
C THR A 440 12.68 48.78 -28.44
N VAL A 441 13.31 49.22 -27.34
CA VAL A 441 13.75 50.61 -27.15
C VAL A 441 14.74 51.02 -28.24
N LYS A 442 15.76 50.20 -28.53
CA LYS A 442 16.73 50.46 -29.62
C LYS A 442 16.06 50.54 -30.99
N LYS A 443 15.06 49.70 -31.26
CA LYS A 443 14.33 49.69 -32.54
C LYS A 443 13.38 50.86 -32.66
N LEU A 444 12.70 51.26 -31.60
CA LEU A 444 11.91 52.48 -31.54
C LEU A 444 12.79 53.72 -31.80
N HIS A 445 13.99 53.78 -31.21
CA HIS A 445 14.94 54.86 -31.51
C HIS A 445 15.37 54.88 -32.98
N ARG A 446 15.61 53.71 -33.58
CA ARG A 446 15.92 53.63 -35.02
C ARG A 446 14.73 54.07 -35.87
N LEU A 447 13.50 53.70 -35.49
CA LEU A 447 12.28 54.11 -36.17
C LEU A 447 12.09 55.63 -36.10
N ASP A 448 12.19 56.23 -34.91
CA ASP A 448 12.11 57.69 -34.71
C ASP A 448 13.16 58.44 -35.58
N THR A 449 14.36 57.87 -35.69
CA THR A 449 15.44 58.42 -36.53
C THR A 449 15.13 58.32 -38.02
N LEU A 450 14.63 57.16 -38.47
CA LEU A 450 14.23 56.94 -39.87
C LEU A 450 13.04 57.81 -40.26
N GLU A 451 12.06 57.99 -39.37
CA GLU A 451 10.92 58.91 -39.58
C GLU A 451 11.37 60.36 -39.73
N ARG A 452 12.38 60.77 -38.95
CA ARG A 452 12.98 62.10 -39.10
C ARG A 452 13.70 62.23 -40.45
N GLN A 453 14.49 61.22 -40.84
CA GLN A 453 15.18 61.21 -42.13
C GLN A 453 14.19 61.22 -43.31
N ALA A 454 13.11 60.45 -43.23
CA ALA A 454 12.04 60.41 -44.22
C ALA A 454 11.34 61.77 -44.35
N ARG A 455 10.99 62.42 -43.22
CA ARG A 455 10.41 63.78 -43.24
C ARG A 455 11.35 64.82 -43.88
N LEU A 456 12.65 64.74 -43.60
CA LEU A 456 13.65 65.62 -44.21
C LEU A 456 13.79 65.37 -45.72
N MET A 457 13.82 64.11 -46.14
CA MET A 457 13.88 63.75 -47.56
C MET A 457 12.60 64.10 -48.31
N GLU A 458 11.44 63.94 -47.69
CA GLU A 458 10.16 64.39 -48.24
C GLU A 458 10.12 65.91 -48.42
N HIS A 459 10.60 66.67 -47.42
CA HIS A 459 10.76 68.11 -47.53
C HIS A 459 11.72 68.50 -48.66
N ASN A 460 12.87 67.84 -48.78
CA ASN A 460 13.84 68.10 -49.86
C ASN A 460 13.26 67.75 -51.23
N ARG A 461 12.54 66.62 -51.36
CA ARG A 461 11.83 66.24 -52.58
C ARG A 461 10.81 67.30 -53.00
N ASN A 462 10.00 67.77 -52.05
CA ASN A 462 8.98 68.78 -52.31
C ASN A 462 9.61 70.12 -52.71
N SER A 463 10.69 70.54 -52.02
CA SER A 463 11.44 71.74 -52.37
C SER A 463 12.14 71.64 -53.75
N SER A 464 12.69 70.48 -54.10
CA SER A 464 13.30 70.21 -55.41
C SER A 464 12.28 70.16 -56.55
N MET A 465 11.05 69.71 -56.27
CA MET A 465 9.93 69.74 -57.21
C MET A 465 9.51 71.19 -57.52
N GLU A 466 9.48 72.05 -56.50
CA GLU A 466 9.19 73.48 -56.65
C GLU A 466 10.32 74.24 -57.39
N SER A 467 11.57 73.84 -57.22
CA SER A 467 12.75 74.48 -57.83
C SER A 467 13.22 73.86 -59.15
N LEU A 468 12.56 72.81 -59.65
CA LEU A 468 12.95 72.03 -60.85
C LEU A 468 14.39 71.47 -60.79
N ASP A 469 14.84 71.08 -59.60
CA ASP A 469 16.18 70.51 -59.39
C ASP A 469 16.29 69.11 -60.03
N PRO A 470 17.32 68.83 -60.87
CA PRO A 470 17.53 67.54 -61.51
C PRO A 470 17.69 66.36 -60.53
N ASN A 471 17.99 66.59 -59.26
CA ASN A 471 18.13 65.53 -58.23
C ASN A 471 16.80 65.01 -57.66
N MET A 472 15.65 65.52 -58.10
CA MET A 472 14.33 65.13 -57.59
C MET A 472 14.08 63.61 -57.60
N ASN A 473 14.52 62.91 -58.65
CA ASN A 473 14.37 61.45 -58.75
C ASN A 473 15.22 60.71 -57.70
N ASN A 474 16.38 61.23 -57.33
CA ASN A 474 17.24 60.61 -56.31
C ASN A 474 16.58 60.67 -54.93
N TYR A 475 16.03 61.83 -54.54
CA TYR A 475 15.29 61.97 -53.28
C TYR A 475 14.04 61.09 -53.23
N ARG A 476 13.40 60.84 -54.38
CA ARG A 476 12.27 59.90 -54.45
C ARG A 476 12.70 58.47 -54.15
N VAL A 477 13.79 58.00 -54.77
CA VAL A 477 14.33 56.65 -54.54
C VAL A 477 14.79 56.50 -53.09
N GLU A 478 15.53 57.47 -52.56
CA GLU A 478 15.97 57.45 -51.15
C GLU A 478 14.80 57.46 -50.16
N LEU A 479 13.71 58.18 -50.47
CA LEU A 479 12.50 58.17 -49.65
C LEU A 479 11.79 56.81 -49.70
N GLU A 480 11.70 56.18 -50.87
CA GLU A 480 11.15 54.83 -51.03
C GLU A 480 11.98 53.81 -50.22
N ASP A 481 13.31 53.89 -50.27
CA ASP A 481 14.24 53.06 -49.49
C ASP A 481 14.08 53.28 -47.97
N LEU A 482 13.95 54.54 -47.52
CA LEU A 482 13.74 54.87 -46.10
C LEU A 482 12.39 54.34 -45.59
N ILE A 483 11.33 54.44 -46.39
CA ILE A 483 10.01 53.88 -46.07
C ILE A 483 10.08 52.36 -45.96
N GLU A 484 10.84 51.69 -46.83
CA GLU A 484 11.03 50.24 -46.76
C GLU A 484 11.81 49.84 -45.51
N GLN A 485 12.87 50.57 -45.15
CA GLN A 485 13.59 50.36 -43.88
C GLN A 485 12.70 50.61 -42.66
N MET A 486 11.83 51.63 -42.68
CA MET A 486 10.85 51.88 -41.62
C MET A 486 9.87 50.72 -41.46
N LYS A 487 9.34 50.18 -42.56
CA LYS A 487 8.48 48.99 -42.55
C LYS A 487 9.21 47.78 -41.96
N GLY A 488 10.48 47.60 -42.31
CA GLY A 488 11.32 46.54 -41.75
C GLY A 488 11.50 46.66 -40.24
N VAL A 489 11.83 47.86 -39.73
CA VAL A 489 12.01 48.11 -38.29
C VAL A 489 10.67 47.98 -37.54
N SER A 490 9.58 48.50 -38.08
CA SER A 490 8.23 48.36 -37.50
C SER A 490 7.80 46.88 -37.43
N GLY A 491 8.09 46.09 -38.47
CA GLY A 491 7.83 44.65 -38.47
C GLY A 491 8.59 43.91 -37.36
N VAL A 492 9.84 44.32 -37.07
CA VAL A 492 10.63 43.77 -35.96
C VAL A 492 10.03 44.14 -34.60
N ILE A 493 9.59 45.39 -34.42
CA ILE A 493 8.91 45.83 -33.19
C ILE A 493 7.64 45.02 -32.96
N ASN A 494 6.82 44.82 -34.00
CA ASN A 494 5.59 44.02 -33.90
C ASN A 494 5.89 42.56 -33.54
N ALA A 495 6.94 41.96 -34.11
CA ALA A 495 7.36 40.61 -33.75
C ALA A 495 7.87 40.51 -32.30
N LEU A 496 8.57 41.53 -31.80
CA LEU A 496 9.01 41.58 -30.40
C LEU A 496 7.83 41.71 -29.44
N ASN A 497 6.87 42.59 -29.74
CA ASN A 497 5.64 42.71 -28.95
C ASN A 497 4.86 41.38 -28.93
N ALA A 498 4.70 40.72 -30.09
CA ALA A 498 4.06 39.41 -30.13
C ALA A 498 4.80 38.33 -29.32
N THR A 499 6.15 38.38 -29.30
CA THR A 499 6.96 37.46 -28.49
C THR A 499 6.81 37.75 -26.99
N GLN A 500 6.71 39.03 -26.63
CA GLN A 500 6.48 39.48 -25.25
C GLN A 500 5.06 39.13 -24.79
N ASP A 501 4.05 39.28 -25.64
CA ASP A 501 2.66 38.85 -25.38
C ASP A 501 2.57 37.33 -25.21
N ALA A 502 3.33 36.55 -25.99
CA ALA A 502 3.43 35.10 -25.81
C ALA A 502 4.11 34.72 -24.48
N GLY A 503 5.10 35.51 -24.03
CA GLY A 503 5.69 35.38 -22.71
C GLY A 503 4.70 35.71 -21.58
N GLU A 504 3.85 36.71 -21.79
CA GLU A 504 2.80 37.10 -20.84
C GLU A 504 1.72 36.01 -20.71
N GLN A 505 1.37 35.32 -21.80
CA GLN A 505 0.48 34.16 -21.74
C GLN A 505 1.07 33.03 -20.90
N LEU A 506 2.38 32.80 -20.96
CA LEU A 506 3.06 31.85 -20.08
C LEU A 506 3.02 32.32 -18.63
N PHE A 507 3.22 33.61 -18.36
CA PHE A 507 3.09 34.18 -17.01
C PHE A 507 1.69 33.98 -16.43
N GLN A 508 0.64 34.30 -17.19
CA GLN A 508 -0.75 34.14 -16.76
C GLN A 508 -1.08 32.70 -16.34
N SER A 509 -0.49 31.71 -17.01
CA SER A 509 -0.71 30.30 -16.68
C SER A 509 -0.09 29.84 -15.35
N VAL A 510 0.85 30.61 -14.79
CA VAL A 510 1.55 30.31 -13.52
C VAL A 510 1.37 31.38 -12.46
N GLU A 511 0.57 32.41 -12.77
CA GLU A 511 0.41 33.62 -11.96
C GLU A 511 -0.09 33.30 -10.54
N GLU A 512 -0.99 32.33 -10.39
CA GLU A 512 -1.53 31.91 -9.10
C GLU A 512 -0.42 31.40 -8.16
N GLY A 513 0.52 30.58 -8.67
CA GLY A 513 1.62 30.06 -7.87
C GLY A 513 2.66 31.10 -7.50
N VAL A 514 2.90 32.06 -8.39
CA VAL A 514 3.77 33.21 -8.13
C VAL A 514 3.15 34.09 -7.05
N ARG A 515 1.86 34.46 -7.18
CA ARG A 515 1.16 35.28 -6.18
C ARG A 515 1.13 34.60 -4.81
N ALA A 516 0.90 33.29 -4.77
CA ALA A 516 0.89 32.51 -3.53
C ALA A 516 2.23 32.60 -2.76
N LYS A 517 3.37 32.60 -3.47
CA LYS A 517 4.69 32.85 -2.86
C LYS A 517 4.77 34.23 -2.21
N TYR A 518 4.43 35.29 -2.95
CA TYR A 518 4.55 36.67 -2.47
C TYR A 518 3.57 36.97 -1.33
N GLU A 519 2.37 36.38 -1.35
CA GLU A 519 1.41 36.42 -0.25
C GLU A 519 1.94 35.73 1.01
N ARG A 520 2.53 34.53 0.89
CA ARG A 520 3.16 33.81 2.02
C ARG A 520 4.39 34.55 2.58
N ALA A 521 5.19 35.15 1.72
CA ALA A 521 6.37 35.93 2.10
C ALA A 521 6.04 37.33 2.65
N ALA A 522 4.78 37.79 2.51
CA ALA A 522 4.34 39.15 2.82
C ALA A 522 5.14 40.25 2.08
N GLU A 523 5.63 39.94 0.88
CA GLU A 523 6.35 40.87 0.02
C GLU A 523 5.41 41.46 -1.05
N PRO A 524 5.50 42.76 -1.38
CA PRO A 524 4.67 43.35 -2.42
C PRO A 524 5.08 42.82 -3.79
N PHE A 525 4.15 42.14 -4.46
CA PHE A 525 4.36 41.66 -5.83
C PHE A 525 4.37 42.83 -6.83
N VAL A 526 5.43 42.91 -7.65
CA VAL A 526 5.56 43.87 -8.75
C VAL A 526 5.79 43.10 -10.05
N HIS A 527 4.95 43.35 -11.06
CA HIS A 527 5.03 42.64 -12.32
C HIS A 527 6.25 43.13 -13.15
N PRO A 528 7.12 42.26 -13.70
CA PRO A 528 8.32 42.67 -14.43
C PRO A 528 8.07 43.58 -15.63
N LEU A 529 6.93 43.45 -16.31
CA LEU A 529 6.50 44.38 -17.37
C LEU A 529 6.26 45.81 -16.86
N GLN A 530 5.74 45.97 -15.64
CA GLN A 530 5.51 47.28 -15.04
C GLN A 530 6.83 47.94 -14.65
N GLU A 531 7.76 47.17 -14.07
CA GLU A 531 9.10 47.66 -13.72
C GLU A 531 9.90 48.09 -14.95
N CYS A 532 9.90 47.27 -16.01
CA CYS A 532 10.59 47.58 -17.26
C CYS A 532 9.89 48.70 -18.06
N GLY A 533 8.56 48.79 -17.98
CA GLY A 533 7.78 49.88 -18.56
C GLY A 533 8.22 51.25 -18.04
N LEU A 534 8.47 51.37 -16.73
CA LEU A 534 8.99 52.60 -16.12
C LEU A 534 10.39 52.94 -16.65
N ARG A 535 11.30 51.96 -16.67
CA ARG A 535 12.69 52.15 -17.15
C ARG A 535 12.75 52.54 -18.64
N SER A 536 11.97 51.89 -19.48
CA SER A 536 11.93 52.17 -20.93
C SER A 536 11.42 53.58 -21.24
N VAL A 537 10.44 54.08 -20.48
CA VAL A 537 9.95 55.47 -20.60
C VAL A 537 11.03 56.46 -20.18
N GLU A 538 11.78 56.19 -19.10
CA GLU A 538 12.90 57.03 -18.67
C GLU A 538 14.01 57.11 -19.73
N GLU A 539 14.39 55.97 -20.32
CA GLU A 539 15.41 55.91 -21.38
C GLU A 539 14.99 56.65 -22.65
N ARG A 540 13.72 56.50 -23.04
CA ARG A 540 13.14 57.25 -24.16
C ARG A 540 13.13 58.76 -23.88
N GLY A 541 12.76 59.17 -22.67
CA GLY A 541 12.83 60.57 -22.24
C GLY A 541 14.23 61.16 -22.42
N ARG A 542 15.26 60.45 -21.94
CA ARG A 542 16.67 60.87 -22.11
C ARG A 542 17.11 60.98 -23.57
N PHE A 543 16.55 60.18 -24.47
CA PHE A 543 16.84 60.28 -25.91
C PHE A 543 16.10 61.44 -26.57
N VAL A 544 14.82 61.63 -26.25
CA VAL A 544 14.04 62.77 -26.74
C VAL A 544 14.72 64.07 -26.33
N ASP A 545 15.16 64.19 -25.08
CA ASP A 545 15.90 65.35 -24.59
C ASP A 545 17.20 65.59 -25.37
N ARG A 546 17.95 64.52 -25.68
CA ARG A 546 19.18 64.62 -26.49
C ARG A 546 18.88 65.04 -27.92
N SER A 547 17.85 64.46 -28.54
CA SER A 547 17.49 64.75 -29.93
C SER A 547 16.88 66.13 -30.10
N MET A 548 16.10 66.62 -29.13
CA MET A 548 15.61 68.01 -29.07
C MET A 548 16.76 69.02 -29.07
N ARG A 549 17.81 68.80 -28.28
CA ARG A 549 19.02 69.66 -28.30
C ARG A 549 19.67 69.71 -29.69
N TYR A 550 19.71 68.59 -30.40
CA TYR A 550 20.21 68.56 -31.79
C TYR A 550 19.29 69.28 -32.76
N VAL A 551 17.97 69.19 -32.60
CA VAL A 551 17.00 69.96 -33.39
C VAL A 551 17.18 71.45 -33.16
N GLU A 552 17.26 71.88 -31.90
CA GLU A 552 17.46 73.28 -31.52
C GLU A 552 18.76 73.86 -32.09
N ASP A 553 19.85 73.07 -32.10
CA ASP A 553 21.11 73.46 -32.71
C ASP A 553 21.08 73.49 -34.25
N GLU A 554 20.35 72.57 -34.89
CA GLU A 554 20.11 72.59 -36.35
C GLU A 554 19.25 73.79 -36.76
N GLU A 555 18.16 74.06 -36.04
CA GLU A 555 17.31 75.22 -36.27
C GLU A 555 18.10 76.53 -36.13
N ARG A 556 19.00 76.62 -35.14
CA ARG A 556 19.91 77.76 -34.99
C ARG A 556 20.79 77.95 -36.24
N LYS A 557 21.39 76.87 -36.76
CA LYS A 557 22.21 76.90 -37.99
C LYS A 557 21.39 77.23 -39.24
N VAL A 558 20.16 76.73 -39.35
CA VAL A 558 19.25 77.06 -40.46
C VAL A 558 18.85 78.54 -40.40
N GLN A 559 18.57 79.07 -39.20
CA GLN A 559 18.25 80.48 -38.99
C GLN A 559 19.45 81.38 -39.38
N GLU A 560 20.67 80.98 -39.03
CA GLU A 560 21.91 81.65 -39.46
C GLU A 560 22.05 81.65 -41.00
N LYS A 561 21.85 80.50 -41.66
CA LYS A 561 21.88 80.40 -43.13
C LYS A 561 20.78 81.24 -43.80
N LYS A 562 19.56 81.24 -43.25
CA LYS A 562 18.45 82.12 -43.72
C LYS A 562 18.81 83.59 -43.60
N ASN A 563 19.47 83.99 -42.51
CA ASN A 563 19.94 85.36 -42.32
C ASN A 563 21.02 85.74 -43.35
N VAL A 564 21.94 84.82 -43.68
CA VAL A 564 22.95 85.03 -44.74
C VAL A 564 22.28 85.14 -46.12
N LEU A 565 21.35 84.24 -46.45
CA LEU A 565 20.60 84.30 -47.71
C LEU A 565 19.76 85.58 -47.83
N ARG A 566 19.17 86.05 -46.74
CA ARG A 566 18.44 87.33 -46.72
C ARG A 566 19.37 88.51 -46.98
N ARG A 567 20.58 88.52 -46.41
CA ARG A 567 21.61 89.53 -46.70
C ARG A 567 22.08 89.46 -48.15
N MET A 568 22.26 88.27 -48.70
CA MET A 568 22.60 88.10 -50.12
C MET A 568 21.48 88.56 -51.05
N ARG A 569 20.21 88.28 -50.73
CA ARG A 569 19.07 88.81 -51.49
C ARG A 569 19.00 90.33 -51.43
N GLN A 570 19.19 90.93 -50.26
CA GLN A 570 19.27 92.39 -50.15
C GLN A 570 20.43 92.96 -50.96
N ALA A 571 21.61 92.32 -50.95
CA ALA A 571 22.73 92.75 -51.76
C ALA A 571 22.46 92.63 -53.27
N VAL A 572 21.74 91.60 -53.71
CA VAL A 572 21.30 91.44 -55.11
C VAL A 572 20.22 92.46 -55.48
N GLU A 573 19.25 92.72 -54.61
CA GLU A 573 18.23 93.77 -54.81
C GLU A 573 18.88 95.16 -54.86
N GLU A 574 19.93 95.40 -54.08
CA GLU A 574 20.73 96.63 -54.12
C GLU A 574 21.56 96.74 -55.42
N ASP A 575 22.12 95.64 -55.92
CA ASP A 575 22.84 95.59 -57.21
C ASP A 575 21.88 95.72 -58.42
N GLU A 576 20.70 95.10 -58.36
CA GLU A 576 19.62 95.25 -59.34
C GLU A 576 19.09 96.71 -59.35
N ALA A 577 18.91 97.32 -58.18
CA ALA A 577 18.54 98.73 -58.07
C ALA A 577 19.66 99.67 -58.58
N ALA A 578 20.93 99.34 -58.32
CA ALA A 578 22.08 100.10 -58.82
C ALA A 578 22.24 99.99 -60.34
N THR A 579 21.96 98.82 -60.92
CA THR A 579 21.97 98.59 -62.37
C THR A 579 20.76 99.22 -63.08
N GLU A 580 19.56 99.22 -62.46
CA GLU A 580 18.40 99.99 -62.96
C GLU A 580 18.65 101.51 -62.93
N LEU A 581 19.32 102.01 -61.90
CA LEU A 581 19.76 103.42 -61.82
C LEU A 581 20.82 103.73 -62.89
N ALA A 582 21.77 102.83 -63.15
CA ALA A 582 22.75 102.97 -64.22
C ALA A 582 22.08 103.01 -65.61
N LEU A 583 21.08 102.15 -65.86
CA LEU A 583 20.29 102.13 -67.10
C LEU A 583 19.43 103.40 -67.28
N ARG A 584 18.93 104.02 -66.20
CA ARG A 584 18.23 105.32 -66.24
C ARG A 584 19.16 106.53 -66.40
N SER A 585 20.44 106.39 -66.07
CA SER A 585 21.45 107.46 -66.17
C SER A 585 22.20 107.51 -67.49
N SER A 586 21.86 106.65 -68.47
CA SER A 586 22.44 106.71 -69.81
C SER A 586 21.84 107.91 -70.57
N PRO A 587 22.64 108.93 -70.93
CA PRO A 587 22.15 110.11 -71.64
C PRO A 587 21.67 109.74 -73.05
N ALA A 588 20.62 110.42 -73.49
CA ALA A 588 20.16 110.43 -74.87
C ALA A 588 21.33 110.75 -75.81
N ALA A 589 21.58 109.85 -76.77
CA ALA A 589 22.41 110.18 -77.92
C ALA A 589 21.68 111.23 -78.77
N GLN A 590 22.32 112.38 -78.96
CA GLN A 590 21.95 113.38 -79.96
C GLN A 590 22.36 112.92 -81.37
N GLU A 591 21.58 113.39 -82.33
CA GLU A 591 21.48 113.04 -83.75
C GLU A 591 22.78 113.18 -84.57
N TYR A 592 22.94 112.26 -85.55
CA TYR A 592 23.12 112.61 -86.97
C TYR A 592 22.30 111.67 -87.83
#